data_AF-D1B2Y3-F1
#
_entry.id   AF-D1B2Y3-F1
#
_cell.length_a   1.000
_cell.length_b   1.000
_cell.length_c   1.000
_cell.angle_alpha   90.00
_cell.angle_beta   90.00
_cell.angle_gamma   90.00
#
_symmetry.space_group_name_H-M   'P 1'
#
loop_
_entity.id
_entity.type
_entity.pdbx_description
1 polymer ?
#
loop_
_entity_poly.entity_id
_entity_poly.type
_entity_poly.pdbx_seq_one_letter_code
_entity_poly.pdbx_strand_id
1 'polypeptide(L)'
;MITEEHVYGAISTVIDPEVGFDIVSLGLIYGVKVDAENNVHVTMTLSTKGCPLHELIQQWTRESVLKLEGVNSCEIELVWEPAWNISMASEEVKKELCG
;
A
#
# COMPACT_ATOMS: atom_id res chain seq x y z
N MET A 1 0.45 -18.63 10.13
CA MET A 1 1.49 -17.59 10.17
C MET A 1 1.18 -16.65 9.02
N ILE A 2 1.07 -15.36 9.30
CA ILE A 2 0.80 -14.36 8.25
C ILE A 2 2.05 -14.27 7.36
N THR A 3 1.85 -14.22 6.05
CA THR A 3 2.94 -14.02 5.09
C THR A 3 2.76 -12.69 4.38
N GLU A 4 3.83 -12.19 3.75
CA GLU A 4 3.80 -10.96 2.95
C GLU A 4 2.72 -11.02 1.88
N GLU A 5 2.53 -12.17 1.21
CA GLU A 5 1.50 -12.36 0.19
C GLU A 5 0.08 -12.11 0.71
N HIS A 6 -0.24 -12.55 1.94
CA HIS A 6 -1.55 -12.28 2.54
C HIS A 6 -1.76 -10.78 2.76
N VAL A 7 -0.70 -10.08 3.18
CA VAL A 7 -0.73 -8.64 3.42
C VAL A 7 -0.87 -7.89 2.10
N TYR A 8 -0.09 -8.21 1.07
CA TYR A 8 -0.24 -7.62 -0.27
C TYR A 8 -1.65 -7.86 -0.84
N GLY A 9 -2.20 -9.06 -0.66
CA GLY A 9 -3.58 -9.37 -1.07
C GLY A 9 -4.61 -8.49 -0.35
N ALA A 10 -4.45 -8.27 0.95
CA ALA A 10 -5.34 -7.37 1.70
C ALA A 10 -5.18 -5.91 1.27
N ILE A 11 -3.96 -5.44 1.05
CA ILE A 11 -3.68 -4.06 0.65
C ILE A 11 -4.19 -3.78 -0.77
N SER A 12 -4.17 -4.76 -1.67
CA SER A 12 -4.70 -4.64 -3.04
C SER A 12 -6.22 -4.36 -3.08
N THR A 13 -6.94 -4.53 -1.96
CA THR A 13 -8.35 -4.10 -1.85
C THR A 13 -8.53 -2.59 -1.72
N VAL A 14 -7.45 -1.85 -1.42
CA VAL A 14 -7.47 -0.40 -1.26
C VAL A 14 -7.21 0.26 -2.60
N ILE A 15 -8.26 0.90 -3.12
CA ILE A 15 -8.24 1.59 -4.42
C ILE A 15 -8.09 3.09 -4.19
N ASP A 16 -7.19 3.71 -4.95
CA ASP A 16 -7.06 5.16 -5.01
C ASP A 16 -8.23 5.73 -5.84
N PRO A 17 -9.13 6.54 -5.26
CA PRO A 17 -10.32 7.03 -5.95
C PRO A 17 -10.02 8.13 -6.99
N GLU A 18 -8.80 8.70 -7.03
CA GLU A 18 -8.42 9.67 -8.07
C GLU A 18 -8.11 8.99 -9.39
N VAL A 19 -7.44 7.82 -9.34
CA VAL A 19 -6.97 7.09 -10.52
C VAL A 19 -7.73 5.79 -10.79
N GLY A 20 -8.45 5.26 -9.80
CA GLY A 20 -9.26 4.05 -9.93
C GLY A 20 -8.48 2.73 -9.88
N PHE A 21 -7.22 2.76 -9.46
CA PHE A 21 -6.34 1.58 -9.35
C PHE A 21 -5.98 1.30 -7.90
N ASP A 22 -5.65 0.03 -7.62
CA ASP A 22 -5.18 -0.35 -6.30
C ASP A 22 -3.76 0.15 -6.02
N ILE A 23 -3.48 0.44 -4.75
CA ILE A 23 -2.21 1.06 -4.36
C ILE A 23 -1.00 0.14 -4.51
N VAL A 24 -1.22 -1.18 -4.65
CA VAL A 24 -0.14 -2.15 -4.94
C VAL A 24 0.22 -2.04 -6.42
N SER A 25 -0.76 -2.08 -7.32
CA SER A 25 -0.53 -1.92 -8.76
C SER A 25 -0.02 -0.53 -9.15
N LEU A 26 -0.39 0.51 -8.40
CA LEU A 26 0.20 1.84 -8.55
C LEU A 26 1.69 1.87 -8.15
N GLY A 27 2.18 0.86 -7.42
CA GLY A 27 3.55 0.83 -6.93
C GLY A 27 3.79 1.79 -5.76
N LEU A 28 2.76 2.07 -4.96
CA LEU A 28 2.87 2.91 -3.76
C LEU A 28 3.39 2.12 -2.55
N ILE A 29 3.32 0.79 -2.58
CA ILE A 29 3.86 -0.08 -1.55
C ILE A 29 5.30 -0.46 -1.91
N TYR A 30 6.26 -0.08 -1.05
CA TYR A 30 7.68 -0.35 -1.26
C TYR A 30 8.14 -1.64 -0.59
N GLY A 31 7.47 -2.02 0.50
CA GLY A 31 7.79 -3.26 1.18
C GLY A 31 6.78 -3.58 2.28
N VAL A 32 6.70 -4.87 2.57
CA VAL A 32 5.96 -5.40 3.70
C VAL A 32 6.93 -6.27 4.49
N LYS A 33 6.90 -6.17 5.81
CA LYS A 33 7.60 -7.10 6.71
C LYS A 33 6.62 -7.64 7.72
N VAL A 34 6.73 -8.94 7.98
CA VAL A 34 5.92 -9.62 8.99
C VAL A 34 6.87 -10.29 9.97
N ASP A 35 6.77 -9.92 11.25
CA ASP A 35 7.61 -10.51 12.30
C ASP A 35 7.03 -11.82 12.85
N ALA A 36 7.79 -12.55 13.67
CA ALA A 36 7.40 -13.83 14.26
C ALA A 36 6.13 -13.75 15.12
N GLU A 37 5.81 -12.56 15.66
CA GLU A 37 4.59 -12.29 16.42
C GLU A 37 3.38 -11.88 15.55
N ASN A 38 3.49 -11.98 14.22
CA ASN A 38 2.50 -11.48 13.24
C ASN A 38 2.22 -9.97 13.38
N ASN A 39 3.24 -9.20 13.78
CA ASN A 39 3.24 -7.74 13.65
C ASN A 39 3.62 -7.39 12.20
N VAL A 40 2.82 -6.57 11.55
CA VAL A 40 3.01 -6.18 10.15
C VAL A 40 3.53 -4.75 10.08
N HIS A 41 4.59 -4.55 9.30
CA HIS A 41 5.14 -3.25 9.00
C HIS A 41 5.08 -3.02 7.49
N VAL A 42 4.38 -1.98 7.06
CA VAL A 42 4.20 -1.64 5.65
C VAL A 42 4.92 -0.34 5.36
N THR A 43 5.93 -0.39 4.50
CA THR A 43 6.60 0.80 4.00
C THR A 43 5.92 1.23 2.70
N MET A 44 5.38 2.45 2.67
CA MET A 44 4.69 3.00 1.51
C MET A 44 5.07 4.45 1.24
N THR A 45 4.75 4.92 0.04
CA THR A 45 4.93 6.30 -0.40
C THR A 45 3.61 6.88 -0.91
N LEU A 46 3.58 8.19 -1.12
CA LEU A 46 2.45 8.89 -1.71
C LEU A 46 2.96 9.84 -2.80
N SER A 47 2.09 10.12 -3.78
CA SER A 47 2.42 11.00 -4.90
C SER A 47 2.63 12.46 -4.48
N THR A 48 1.94 12.93 -3.43
CA THR A 48 2.00 14.33 -2.98
C THR A 48 1.85 14.46 -1.46
N LYS A 49 2.44 15.51 -0.86
CA LYS A 49 2.31 15.81 0.57
C LYS A 49 1.00 16.57 0.85
N GLY A 50 0.25 16.13 1.85
CA GLY A 50 -0.77 16.95 2.52
C GLY A 50 -2.17 16.95 1.89
N CYS A 51 -2.55 15.92 1.13
CA CYS A 51 -3.94 15.75 0.72
C CYS A 51 -4.70 14.89 1.77
N PRO A 52 -5.90 15.29 2.21
CA PRO A 52 -6.69 14.51 3.19
C PRO A 52 -7.01 13.11 2.70
N LEU A 53 -7.08 12.91 1.38
CA LEU A 53 -7.30 11.59 0.80
C LEU A 53 -6.15 10.62 1.09
N HIS A 54 -4.90 11.09 1.12
CA HIS A 54 -3.76 10.22 1.38
C HIS A 54 -3.72 9.72 2.83
N GLU A 55 -4.22 10.50 3.78
CA GLU A 55 -4.41 10.03 5.15
C GLU A 55 -5.49 8.93 5.22
N LEU A 56 -6.57 9.07 4.45
CA LEU A 56 -7.60 8.04 4.34
C LEU A 56 -7.05 6.76 3.69
N ILE A 57 -6.23 6.86 2.65
CA ILE A 57 -5.59 5.70 2.01
C ILE A 57 -4.72 4.96 3.02
N GLN A 58 -3.86 5.67 3.76
CA GLN A 58 -3.03 5.07 4.82
C GLN A 58 -3.88 4.37 5.88
N GLN A 59 -4.99 4.99 6.29
CA GLN A 59 -5.93 4.40 7.23
C GLN A 59 -6.55 3.11 6.66
N TRP A 60 -7.05 3.15 5.42
CA TRP A 60 -7.65 1.99 4.76
C TRP A 60 -6.64 0.87 4.57
N THR A 61 -5.39 1.17 4.22
CA THR A 61 -4.29 0.20 4.16
C THR A 61 -4.11 -0.49 5.51
N ARG A 62 -3.98 0.30 6.59
CA ARG A 62 -3.85 -0.23 7.94
C ARG A 62 -5.03 -1.11 8.33
N GLU A 63 -6.25 -0.64 8.09
CA GLU A 63 -7.48 -1.36 8.42
C GLU A 63 -7.62 -2.65 7.62
N SER A 64 -7.28 -2.66 6.32
CA SER A 64 -7.31 -3.87 5.49
C SER A 64 -6.35 -4.93 6.01
N VAL A 65 -5.16 -4.55 6.46
CA VAL A 65 -4.21 -5.50 7.07
C VAL A 65 -4.70 -5.99 8.43
N LEU A 66 -5.25 -5.11 9.28
CA LEU A 66 -5.77 -5.49 10.60
C LEU A 66 -7.00 -6.42 10.53
N LYS A 67 -7.70 -6.47 9.39
CA LYS A 67 -8.81 -7.42 9.17
C LYS A 67 -8.34 -8.86 8.92
N LEU A 68 -7.06 -9.09 8.63
CA LEU A 68 -6.52 -10.43 8.45
C LEU A 68 -6.51 -11.18 9.79
N GLU A 69 -7.11 -12.37 9.81
CA GLU A 69 -7.13 -13.21 11.01
C GLU A 69 -5.72 -13.62 11.43
N GLY A 70 -5.31 -13.21 12.64
CA GLY A 70 -4.01 -13.53 13.21
C GLY A 70 -2.96 -12.43 13.10
N VAL A 71 -3.28 -11.29 12.47
CA VAL A 71 -2.46 -10.07 12.59
C VAL A 71 -2.62 -9.50 14.00
N ASN A 72 -1.50 -9.21 14.66
CA ASN A 72 -1.49 -8.61 15.99
C ASN A 72 -1.54 -7.08 15.92
N SER A 73 -0.67 -6.50 15.09
CA SER A 73 -0.62 -5.06 14.85
C SER A 73 -0.19 -4.75 13.42
N CYS A 74 -0.53 -3.56 12.95
CA CYS A 74 -0.11 -3.03 11.67
C CYS A 74 0.42 -1.60 11.86
N GLU A 75 1.67 -1.39 11.46
CA GLU A 75 2.32 -0.08 11.42
C GLU A 75 2.59 0.31 9.97
N ILE A 76 2.20 1.54 9.62
CA ILE A 76 2.43 2.12 8.30
C ILE A 76 3.58 3.11 8.43
N GLU A 77 4.66 2.85 7.70
CA GLU A 77 5.80 3.75 7.56
C GLU A 77 5.68 4.49 6.23
N LEU A 78 5.42 5.80 6.31
CA LEU A 78 5.35 6.67 5.15
C LEU A 78 6.73 7.24 4.83
N VAL A 79 7.27 6.85 3.69
CA VAL A 79 8.53 7.37 3.14
C VAL A 79 8.27 8.26 1.95
N TRP A 80 9.15 9.25 1.73
CA TRP A 80 9.10 10.15 0.58
C TRP A 80 10.25 9.91 -0.40
N GLU A 81 11.20 9.06 -0.02
CA GLU A 81 12.39 8.74 -0.79
C GLU A 81 12.54 7.20 -0.89
N PRO A 82 12.69 6.65 -2.11
CA PRO A 82 12.64 7.34 -3.39
C PRO A 82 11.27 8.00 -3.63
N ALA A 83 11.24 9.09 -4.41
CA ALA A 83 9.98 9.71 -4.81
C ALA A 83 9.26 8.80 -5.81
N TRP A 84 7.95 8.65 -5.68
CA TRP A 84 7.18 7.83 -6.60
C TRP A 84 7.23 8.38 -8.02
N ASN A 85 7.35 7.50 -9.00
CA ASN A 85 7.20 7.83 -10.41
C ASN A 85 6.49 6.69 -11.15
N ILE A 86 5.87 7.01 -12.29
CA ILE A 86 5.08 6.05 -13.08
C ILE A 86 5.84 4.78 -13.48
N SER A 87 7.19 4.80 -13.51
CA SER A 87 7.95 3.58 -13.79
C SER A 87 7.83 2.51 -12.70
N MET A 88 7.40 2.88 -11.50
CA MET A 88 7.19 1.96 -10.36
C MET A 88 5.86 1.20 -10.45
N ALA A 89 4.90 1.71 -11.23
CA ALA A 89 3.60 1.07 -11.39
C ALA A 89 3.68 -0.21 -12.25
N SER A 90 2.66 -1.06 -12.13
CA SER A 90 2.47 -2.22 -12.99
C SER A 90 2.30 -1.82 -14.46
N GLU A 91 2.59 -2.73 -15.39
CA GLU A 91 2.47 -2.45 -16.84
C GLU A 91 1.05 -2.06 -17.27
N GLU A 92 0.03 -2.63 -16.62
CA GLU A 92 -1.37 -2.29 -16.86
C GLU A 92 -1.66 -0.83 -16.50
N VAL A 93 -1.29 -0.39 -15.29
CA VAL A 93 -1.44 0.99 -14.83
C VAL A 93 -0.67 1.96 -15.73
N LYS A 94 0.56 1.60 -16.12
CA LYS A 94 1.37 2.43 -17.02
C LYS A 94 0.68 2.66 -18.35
N LYS A 95 0.03 1.63 -18.90
CA LYS A 95 -0.65 1.71 -20.18
C LYS A 95 -1.87 2.62 -20.13
N GLU A 96 -2.62 2.58 -19.02
CA GLU A 96 -3.83 3.41 -18.86
C GLU A 96 -3.50 4.87 -18.52
N LEU A 97 -2.45 5.13 -17.73
CA LEU A 97 -2.09 6.50 -17.34
C LEU A 97 -1.18 7.22 -18.34
N CYS A 98 -0.47 6.50 -19.21
CA CYS A 98 0.40 7.07 -20.25
C CYS A 98 -0.19 6.95 -21.67
N GLY A 99 -1.36 6.32 -21.80
CA GLY A 99 -2.07 6.08 -23.06
C GLY A 99 -2.85 7.26 -23.59
#